data_AF-A0A2U0RY93-F1
#
_entry.id   AF-A0A2U0RY93-F1
#
_cell.length_a   1.000
_cell.length_b   1.000
_cell.length_c   1.000
_cell.angle_alpha   90.00
_cell.angle_beta   90.00
_cell.angle_gamma   90.00
#
_symmetry.space_group_name_H-M   'P 1'
#
loop_
_entity.id
_entity.type
_entity.pdbx_description
1 polymer ?
#
loop_
_entity_poly.entity_id
_entity_poly.type
_entity_poly.pdbx_seq_one_letter_code
_entity_poly.pdbx_strand_id
1 'polypeptide(L)' 'MENRKILSAVFGITQSIIGIASAVLAVLLFCNSFEVQTIFTAPPELLPVYLLILCLFSIFSVISGFFLIREWWRRV' A
#
# COMPACT_ATOMS: atom_id res chain seq x y z
N MET A 1 25.76 -5.67 11.66
CA MET A 1 25.01 -4.41 11.40
C MET A 1 24.55 -4.28 9.96
N GLU A 2 25.24 -4.89 8.99
CA GLU A 2 24.91 -4.86 7.56
C GLU A 2 23.58 -5.57 7.21
N ASN A 3 23.30 -6.75 7.79
CA ASN A 3 22.04 -7.47 7.54
C ASN A 3 20.80 -6.66 7.93
N ARG A 4 20.88 -5.82 8.97
CA ARG A 4 19.77 -4.94 9.38
C ARG A 4 19.52 -3.84 8.35
N LYS A 5 20.55 -3.39 7.63
CA LYS A 5 20.44 -2.39 6.55
C LYS A 5 19.72 -2.99 5.35
N ILE A 6 20.18 -4.13 4.86
CA ILE A 6 19.56 -4.83 3.71
C ILE A 6 18.10 -5.15 4.01
N LEU A 7 17.82 -5.65 5.21
CA LEU A 7 16.46 -5.98 5.63
C LEU A 7 15.54 -4.75 5.64
N SER A 8 16.03 -3.59 6.12
CA SER A 8 15.28 -2.33 6.09
C SER A 8 14.95 -1.88 4.67
N ALA A 9 15.90 -1.99 3.73
CA ALA A 9 15.65 -1.67 2.32
C ALA A 9 14.60 -2.60 1.69
N VAL A 10 14.70 -3.90 1.94
CA VAL A 10 13.72 -4.89 1.45
C VAL A 10 12.33 -4.57 1.97
N PHE A 11 12.17 -4.37 3.28
CA PHE A 11 10.87 -4.00 3.85
C PHE A 11 10.36 -2.67 3.29
N GLY A 12 11.22 -1.68 3.11
CA GLY A 12 10.83 -0.39 2.53
C GLY A 12 10.32 -0.51 1.10
N ILE A 13 10.99 -1.30 0.27
CA ILE A 13 10.58 -1.58 -1.12
C ILE A 13 9.25 -2.33 -1.13
N THR A 14 9.14 -3.43 -0.38
CA THR A 14 7.90 -4.22 -0.30
C THR A 14 6.73 -3.38 0.18
N GLN A 15 6.93 -2.57 1.22
CA GLN A 15 5.88 -1.70 1.76
C GLN A 15 5.46 -0.61 0.76
N SER A 16 6.39 -0.10 -0.05
CA SER A 16 6.08 0.85 -1.12
C SER A 16 5.25 0.19 -2.23
N ILE A 17 5.64 -1.03 -2.66
CA ILE A 17 4.89 -1.80 -3.67
C ILE A 17 3.47 -2.11 -3.19
N ILE A 18 3.33 -2.59 -1.96
CA ILE A 18 2.02 -2.88 -1.34
C ILE A 18 1.17 -1.61 -1.24
N GLY A 19 1.77 -0.48 -0.85
CA GLY A 19 1.07 0.79 -0.77
C GLY A 19 0.55 1.26 -2.13
N ILE A 20 1.36 1.15 -3.17
CA ILE A 20 0.95 1.47 -4.55
C ILE A 20 -0.16 0.52 -5.03
N ALA A 21 -0.01 -0.79 -4.80
CA ALA A 21 -1.02 -1.78 -5.15
C ALA A 21 -2.36 -1.51 -4.45
N SER A 22 -2.32 -1.06 -3.19
CA SER A 22 -3.52 -0.66 -2.45
C SER A 22 -4.21 0.57 -3.04
N ALA A 23 -3.45 1.57 -3.52
CA ALA A 23 -4.02 2.71 -4.23
C ALA A 23 -4.69 2.27 -5.55
N VAL A 24 -4.03 1.40 -6.32
CA VAL A 24 -4.59 0.85 -7.55
C VAL A 24 -5.89 0.10 -7.26
N LEU A 25 -5.91 -0.76 -6.23
CA LEU A 25 -7.11 -1.48 -5.81
C LEU A 25 -8.23 -0.54 -5.39
N ALA A 26 -7.93 0.55 -4.68
CA ALA A 26 -8.94 1.56 -4.31
C ALA A 26 -9.59 2.19 -5.56
N VAL A 27 -8.79 2.53 -6.58
CA VAL A 27 -9.32 3.09 -7.84
C VAL A 27 -10.17 2.07 -8.59
N LEU A 28 -9.70 0.82 -8.69
CA LEU A 28 -10.47 -0.25 -9.33
C LEU A 28 -11.80 -0.51 -8.61
N LEU A 29 -11.78 -0.50 -7.28
CA LEU A 29 -12.97 -0.69 -6.45
C LEU A 29 -13.94 0.49 -6.59
N PHE A 30 -13.44 1.73 -6.59
CA PHE A 30 -14.26 2.94 -6.76
C PHE A 30 -14.94 2.99 -8.12
N CYS A 31 -14.19 2.73 -9.20
CA CYS A 31 -14.72 2.72 -10.56
C CYS A 31 -15.48 1.42 -10.90
N ASN A 32 -15.55 0.46 -9.97
CA ASN A 32 -16.02 -0.91 -10.20
C ASN A 32 -15.44 -1.54 -11.49
N SER A 33 -14.17 -1.25 -11.79
CA SER A 33 -13.49 -1.82 -12.96
C SER A 33 -13.33 -3.32 -12.76
N PHE A 34 -13.51 -4.11 -13.83
CA PHE A 34 -13.48 -5.58 -13.78
C PHE A 34 -14.48 -6.22 -12.82
N GLU A 35 -15.59 -5.52 -12.48
CA GLU A 35 -16.59 -6.00 -11.53
C GLU A 35 -16.00 -6.36 -10.16
N VAL A 36 -14.95 -5.64 -9.74
CA VAL A 36 -14.23 -5.88 -8.48
C VAL A 36 -15.17 -5.83 -7.27
N GLN A 37 -16.20 -4.99 -7.26
CA GLN A 37 -17.17 -4.99 -6.17
C GLN A 37 -17.93 -6.32 -6.07
N THR A 38 -18.26 -6.94 -7.22
CA THR A 38 -18.90 -8.25 -7.29
C THR A 38 -17.94 -9.36 -6.87
N ILE A 39 -16.69 -9.33 -7.34
CA ILE A 39 -15.66 -10.33 -7.01
C ILE A 39 -15.42 -10.37 -5.49
N PHE A 40 -15.32 -9.20 -4.85
CA PHE A 40 -15.12 -9.11 -3.41
C PHE A 40 -16.42 -9.21 -2.60
N THR A 41 -17.57 -9.38 -3.26
CA THR A 41 -18.90 -9.39 -2.62
C THR A 41 -19.08 -8.19 -1.68
N ALA A 42 -18.59 -7.03 -2.10
CA ALA A 42 -18.51 -5.84 -1.27
C ALA A 42 -19.92 -5.22 -1.10
N PRO A 43 -20.44 -5.10 0.14
CA PRO A 43 -21.72 -4.43 0.36
C PRO A 43 -21.61 -2.95 -0.06
N PRO A 44 -22.57 -2.41 -0.81
CA PRO A 44 -22.54 -1.01 -1.24
C PRO A 44 -22.47 -0.03 -0.07
N GLU A 45 -23.07 -0.37 1.08
CA GLU A 45 -23.05 0.49 2.27
C GLU A 45 -21.65 0.61 2.89
N LEU A 46 -20.79 -0.40 2.70
CA LEU A 46 -19.43 -0.42 3.25
C LEU A 46 -18.37 0.06 2.26
N LEU A 47 -18.74 0.30 1.00
CA LEU A 47 -17.81 0.77 -0.03
C LEU A 47 -17.01 2.02 0.39
N PRO A 48 -17.61 3.06 0.99
CA PRO A 48 -16.84 4.23 1.45
C PRO A 48 -15.80 3.87 2.52
N VAL A 49 -16.11 2.90 3.39
CA VAL A 49 -15.21 2.45 4.45
C VAL A 49 -14.02 1.69 3.87
N TYR A 50 -14.25 0.79 2.89
CA TYR A 50 -13.16 0.08 2.21
C TYR A 50 -12.23 1.05 1.47
N LEU A 51 -12.79 2.04 0.78
CA LEU A 51 -12.01 3.07 0.09
C LEU A 51 -11.18 3.89 1.08
N LEU A 52 -11.77 4.30 2.21
CA LEU A 52 -11.05 5.03 3.25
C LEU A 52 -9.87 4.20 3.79
N ILE A 53 -10.10 2.93 4.11
CA ILE A 53 -9.07 2.02 4.63
C ILE A 53 -7.94 1.85 3.61
N LEU A 54 -8.26 1.57 2.35
CA LEU A 54 -7.27 1.40 1.29
C LEU A 54 -6.48 2.69 1.04
N CYS A 55 -7.13 3.85 1.01
CA CYS A 55 -6.45 5.14 0.85
C CYS A 55 -5.51 5.43 2.01
N LEU A 56 -5.98 5.30 3.26
CA LEU A 56 -5.15 5.52 4.44
C LEU A 56 -3.98 4.54 4.48
N PHE A 57 -4.25 3.25 4.29
CA PHE A 57 -3.23 2.22 4.25
C PHE A 57 -2.19 2.49 3.16
N SER A 58 -2.62 2.83 1.95
CA SER A 58 -1.73 3.19 0.85
C SER A 58 -0.79 4.34 1.22
N ILE A 59 -1.34 5.45 1.72
CA ILE A 59 -0.56 6.64 2.10
C ILE A 59 0.47 6.28 3.18
N PHE A 60 0.04 5.64 4.27
CA PHE A 60 0.94 5.27 5.35
C PHE A 60 2.01 4.25 4.90
N SER A 61 1.63 3.30 4.05
CA SER A 61 2.53 2.28 3.53
C SER A 61 3.62 2.89 2.64
N VAL A 62 3.25 3.76 1.70
CA VAL A 62 4.23 4.44 0.83
C VAL A 62 5.14 5.36 1.62
N ILE A 63 4.59 6.17 2.54
CA ILE A 63 5.39 7.09 3.36
C ILE A 63 6.40 6.30 4.22
N SER A 64 5.94 5.27 4.92
CA SER A 64 6.81 4.42 5.75
C SER A 64 7.86 3.70 4.91
N GLY A 65 7.47 3.16 3.75
CA GLY A 65 8.39 2.50 2.82
C GLY A 65 9.50 3.45 2.34
N PHE A 66 9.13 4.68 2.00
CA PHE A 66 10.07 5.73 1.62
C PHE A 66 11.05 6.06 2.75
N PHE A 67 10.57 6.18 4.00
CA PHE A 67 11.45 6.44 5.15
C PHE A 67 12.48 5.30 5.37
N LEU A 68 12.06 4.04 5.23
CA LEU A 68 12.97 2.89 5.36
C LEU A 68 14.04 2.87 4.27
N ILE A 69 13.66 3.10 3.02
CA ILE A 69 14.62 3.18 1.90
C ILE A 69 15.59 4.35 2.10
N ARG A 70 15.10 5.50 2.56
CA ARG A 70 15.92 6.68 2.83
C ARG A 70 16.89 6.45 3.99
N GLU A 71 16.46 5.77 5.05
CA GLU A 71 17.34 5.41 6.18
C GLU A 71 18.47 4.48 5.72
N TRP A 72 18.15 3.51 4.86
CA TRP A 72 19.15 2.67 4.22
C TRP A 72 20.14 3.50 3.41
N TRP A 73 19.66 4.35 2.50
CA TRP A 73 20.51 5.20 1.63
C TRP A 73 21.45 6.11 2.43
N ARG A 74 20.98 6.72 3.53
CA ARG A 74 21.79 7.61 4.36
C ARG A 74 22.92 6.86 5.10
N ARG A 75 22.81 5.54 5.27
CA ARG A 75 23.75 4.71 6.05
C ARG A 75 24.66 3.85 5.17
N VAL A 76 24.56 3.98 3.85
CA VAL A 76 25.49 3.44 2.83
C VAL A 76 26.54 4.50 2.56
#